data_AF-A0A965INH3-F1
#
_entry.id   AF-A0A965INH3-F1
#
_cell.length_a   1.000
_cell.length_b   1.000
_cell.length_c   1.000
_cell.angle_alpha   90.00
_cell.angle_beta   90.00
_cell.angle_gamma   90.00
#
_symmetry.space_group_name_H-M   'P 1'
#
loop_
_entity.id
_entity.type
_entity.pdbx_description
1 polymer ?
#
loop_
_entity_poly.entity_id
_entity_poly.type
_entity_poly.pdbx_seq_one_letter_code
_entity_poly.pdbx_strand_id
1 'polypeptide(L)' 'MKYTLKQGLRWCMLSMAVSASAQVSAPVASTQLPTGGKVMSGTTSIQSVGNVLNINQSSQRSA' A
#
# COMPACT_ATOMS: atom_id res chain seq x y z
N MET A 1 -20.80 51.82 -7.31
CA MET A 1 -20.35 50.49 -6.81
C MET A 1 -18.83 50.47 -6.76
N LYS A 2 -18.22 50.57 -5.58
CA LYS A 2 -16.76 50.49 -5.37
C LYS A 2 -16.50 49.38 -4.35
N TYR A 3 -16.64 48.13 -4.79
CA TYR A 3 -16.24 46.98 -3.98
C TYR A 3 -14.80 46.60 -4.36
N THR A 4 -13.89 47.41 -3.82
CA THR A 4 -12.73 46.97 -3.05
C THR A 4 -12.08 45.66 -3.49
N LEU A 5 -11.16 45.79 -4.46
CA LEU A 5 -10.16 44.80 -4.90
C LEU A 5 -9.45 44.08 -3.72
N LYS A 6 -9.40 44.73 -2.54
CA LYS A 6 -8.81 44.21 -1.31
C LYS A 6 -9.62 43.06 -0.66
N GLN A 7 -10.91 42.91 -0.97
CA GLN A 7 -11.75 41.82 -0.44
C GLN A 7 -11.59 40.51 -1.24
N GLY A 8 -11.39 40.61 -2.57
CA GLY A 8 -11.14 39.43 -3.41
C GLY A 8 -9.81 38.74 -3.09
N LEU A 9 -8.79 39.53 -2.75
CA LEU A 9 -7.46 39.01 -2.43
C LEU A 9 -7.43 38.21 -1.12
N ARG A 10 -8.29 38.54 -0.14
CA ARG A 10 -8.39 37.78 1.12
C ARG A 10 -9.05 36.42 0.93
N TRP A 11 -9.96 36.29 -0.04
CA TRP A 11 -10.60 35.02 -0.35
C TRP A 11 -9.70 34.06 -1.14
N CYS A 12 -8.82 34.57 -2.01
CA CYS A 12 -7.87 33.72 -2.73
C CYS A 12 -6.83 33.04 -1.83
N MET A 13 -6.41 33.69 -0.73
CA MET A 13 -5.41 33.12 0.19
C MET A 13 -5.97 32.01 1.10
N LEU A 14 -7.29 31.98 1.35
CA LEU A 14 -7.89 30.96 2.21
C LEU A 14 -8.03 29.60 1.50
N SER A 15 -7.96 29.57 0.17
CA SER A 15 -8.18 28.35 -0.63
C SER A 15 -6.91 27.53 -0.89
N MET A 16 -5.72 27.98 -0.43
CA MET A 16 -4.44 27.34 -0.75
C MET A 16 -3.91 26.38 0.34
N ALA A 17 -4.70 26.07 1.36
CA ALA A 17 -4.32 25.10 2.39
C ALA A 17 -5.02 23.75 2.18
N VAL A 18 -4.95 23.18 0.98
CA VAL A 18 -5.26 21.76 0.81
C VAL A 18 -4.01 20.99 1.23
N SER A 19 -4.05 20.41 2.43
CA SER A 19 -3.01 19.53 2.92
C SER A 19 -2.87 18.35 1.97
N ALA A 20 -1.79 18.34 1.19
CA ALA A 20 -1.37 17.16 0.46
C ALA A 20 -0.95 16.11 1.50
N SER A 21 -1.86 15.19 1.82
CA SER A 21 -1.52 13.97 2.54
C SER A 21 -0.59 13.18 1.63
N ALA A 22 0.72 13.35 1.82
CA ALA A 22 1.72 12.52 1.18
C ALA A 22 1.38 11.06 1.52
N GLN A 23 1.05 10.28 0.50
CA GLN A 23 0.89 8.84 0.65
C GLN A 23 2.28 8.31 1.01
N VAL A 24 2.53 8.09 2.30
CA VAL A 24 3.75 7.44 2.77
C VAL A 24 3.65 6.00 2.28
N SER A 25 4.29 5.73 1.13
CA SER A 25 4.55 4.38 0.69
C SER A 25 5.45 3.75 1.75
N ALA A 26 4.87 2.92 2.61
CA ALA A 26 5.65 2.17 3.58
C ALA A 26 6.67 1.32 2.80
N PRO A 27 7.96 1.39 3.14
CA PRO A 27 8.96 0.60 2.46
C PRO A 27 8.60 -0.88 2.63
N VAL A 28 8.38 -1.57 1.52
CA VAL A 28 8.19 -3.03 1.53
C VAL A 28 9.52 -3.60 2.00
N ALA A 29 9.58 -4.07 3.24
CA ALA A 29 10.80 -4.68 3.76
C ALA A 29 11.17 -5.85 2.87
N SER A 30 12.42 -5.93 2.41
CA SER A 30 12.95 -6.99 1.53
C SER A 30 12.83 -8.40 2.14
N THR A 31 12.45 -8.47 3.41
CA THR A 31 12.27 -9.67 4.22
C THR A 31 10.79 -10.08 4.36
N GLN A 32 9.86 -9.32 3.79
CA GLN A 32 8.44 -9.60 3.91
C GLN A 32 8.07 -10.75 2.98
N LEU A 33 7.79 -11.90 3.57
CA LEU A 33 7.39 -13.10 2.84
C LEU A 33 5.96 -12.95 2.30
N PRO A 34 5.63 -13.61 1.17
CA PRO A 34 4.25 -13.73 0.72
C PRO A 34 3.36 -14.33 1.81
N THR A 35 2.22 -13.69 2.08
CA THR A 35 1.23 -14.14 3.07
C THR A 35 -0.15 -14.32 2.42
N GLY A 36 -1.01 -15.15 3.01
CA GLY A 36 -2.39 -15.34 2.55
C GLY A 36 -2.55 -16.30 1.36
N GLY A 37 -1.47 -16.94 0.90
CA GLY A 37 -1.54 -18.00 -0.10
C GLY A 37 -2.24 -19.24 0.47
N LYS A 38 -3.17 -19.82 -0.29
CA LYS A 38 -3.90 -21.03 0.07
C LYS A 38 -3.74 -22.04 -1.05
N VAL A 39 -3.41 -23.29 -0.70
CA VAL A 39 -3.38 -24.38 -1.68
C VAL A 39 -4.82 -24.70 -2.08
N MET A 40 -5.15 -24.49 -3.34
CA MET A 40 -6.45 -24.77 -3.96
C MET A 40 -6.51 -26.18 -4.56
N SER A 41 -5.39 -26.70 -5.07
CA SER A 41 -5.27 -28.04 -5.64
C SER A 41 -3.84 -28.59 -5.52
N GLY A 42 -3.69 -29.92 -5.57
CA GLY A 42 -2.41 -30.59 -5.31
C GLY A 42 -2.08 -30.69 -3.82
N THR A 43 -0.94 -31.30 -3.51
CA THR A 43 -0.45 -31.46 -2.14
C THR A 43 0.80 -30.62 -1.93
N THR A 44 0.67 -29.57 -1.12
CA THR A 44 1.76 -28.66 -0.75
C THR A 44 1.65 -28.25 0.71
N SER A 45 2.78 -28.24 1.42
CA SER A 45 2.92 -27.63 2.74
C SER A 45 3.67 -26.30 2.61
N ILE A 46 3.15 -25.25 3.25
CA ILE A 46 3.69 -23.90 3.21
C ILE A 46 4.00 -23.49 4.65
N GLN A 47 5.26 -23.16 4.92
CA GLN A 47 5.75 -22.80 6.26
C GLN A 47 6.70 -21.62 6.15
N SER A 48 6.63 -20.64 7.05
CA SER A 48 7.58 -19.53 7.14
C SER A 48 8.52 -19.70 8.34
N VAL A 49 9.82 -19.50 8.13
CA VAL A 49 10.83 -19.53 9.20
C VAL A 49 11.77 -18.34 9.03
N GLY A 50 11.66 -17.36 9.93
CA GLY A 50 12.39 -16.09 9.80
C GLY A 50 12.05 -15.37 8.50
N ASN A 51 13.07 -15.13 7.65
CA ASN A 51 12.93 -14.46 6.36
C ASN A 51 12.86 -15.44 5.18
N VAL A 52 12.58 -16.73 5.43
CA VAL A 52 12.49 -17.77 4.40
C VAL A 52 11.08 -18.37 4.38
N LEU A 53 10.48 -18.42 3.19
CA LEU A 53 9.25 -19.17 2.92
C LEU A 53 9.62 -20.55 2.37
N ASN A 54 9.34 -21.59 3.13
CA ASN A 54 9.54 -22.97 2.71
C ASN A 54 8.27 -23.53 2.08
N ILE A 55 8.40 -24.02 0.84
CA ILE A 55 7.32 -24.68 0.10
C ILE A 55 7.74 -26.10 -0.21
N ASN A 56 7.01 -27.07 0.36
CA ASN A 56 7.21 -28.48 0.09
C ASN A 56 6.02 -29.01 -0.72
N GLN A 57 6.21 -29.17 -2.03
CA GLN A 57 5.22 -29.67 -2.96
C GLN A 57 5.54 -31.11 -3.33
N SER A 58 4.59 -32.03 -3.09
CA SER A 58 4.72 -33.44 -3.47
C SER A 58 3.95 -33.80 -4.73
N SER A 59 2.99 -32.97 -5.16
CA SER A 59 2.32 -33.12 -6.45
C SER A 59 3.17 -32.56 -7.59
N GLN A 60 2.99 -33.08 -8.81
CA GLN A 60 3.63 -32.51 -10.01
C GLN A 60 3.19 -31.05 -10.25
N ARG A 61 1.96 -30.71 -9.86
CA ARG A 61 1.42 -29.36 -9.90
C ARG A 61 0.58 -29.12 -8.65
N SER A 62 0.74 -27.93 -8.07
CA SER A 62 -0.20 -27.36 -7.12
C SER A 62 -0.61 -25.97 -7.59
N ALA A 63 -1.81 -25.57 -7.20
CA ALA A 63 -2.37 -24.24 -7.46
C ALA A 63 -3.11 -23.77 -6.23
#